data_AF-A0A946WVC2-F1
#
_entry.id   AF-A0A946WVC2-F1
#
_cell.length_a   1.000
_cell.length_b   1.000
_cell.length_c   1.000
_cell.angle_alpha   90.00
_cell.angle_beta   90.00
_cell.angle_gamma   90.00
#
_symmetry.space_group_name_H-M   'P 1'
#
loop_
_entity.id
_entity.type
_entity.pdbx_description
1 polymer ?
#
loop_
_entity_poly.entity_id
_entity_poly.type
_entity_poly.pdbx_seq_one_letter_code
_entity_poly.pdbx_strand_id
1 'polypeptide(L)'
;KMIISDGYNGTPSGFDNCCEDENGKTNWFVLHAEANAILKTAGSTHDCSGATLYLTMSPCKDCSKLVHQAGISRLVYINEYKDISGVNFLIEAGVEVCKIDEDTLHEQ
;
A
#
# COMPACT_ATOMS: atom_id res chain seq x y z
N LYS A 1 8.41 18.24 1.01
CA LYS A 1 7.87 17.05 0.30
C LYS A 1 6.37 17.26 0.11
N MET A 2 5.76 16.69 -0.93
CA MET A 2 4.32 16.82 -1.23
C MET A 2 3.67 15.44 -1.22
N ILE A 3 2.42 15.34 -0.76
CA ILE A 3 1.59 14.14 -0.86
C ILE A 3 0.79 14.24 -2.16
N ILE A 4 0.93 13.27 -3.05
CA ILE A 4 0.24 13.24 -4.36
C ILE A 4 -0.98 12.31 -4.38
N SER A 5 -1.06 11.38 -3.42
CA SER A 5 -2.15 10.41 -3.29
C SER A 5 -2.18 9.81 -1.88
N ASP A 6 -3.33 9.23 -1.54
CA ASP A 6 -3.65 8.56 -0.28
C ASP A 6 -4.67 7.44 -0.57
N GLY A 7 -4.70 6.43 0.29
CA GLY A 7 -5.60 5.29 0.17
C GLY A 7 -5.77 4.56 1.50
N TYR A 8 -6.94 3.95 1.68
CA TYR A 8 -7.27 3.05 2.78
C TYR A 8 -7.95 1.81 2.21
N ASN A 9 -8.01 0.72 2.97
CA ASN A 9 -8.69 -0.50 2.53
C ASN A 9 -10.21 -0.33 2.55
N GLY A 10 -10.89 -0.70 1.47
CA GLY A 10 -12.33 -0.49 1.35
C GLY A 10 -12.93 -1.16 0.13
N THR A 11 -14.26 -1.21 0.07
CA THR A 11 -14.95 -1.70 -1.12
C THR A 11 -14.84 -0.69 -2.27
N PRO A 12 -15.02 -1.10 -3.54
CA PRO A 12 -15.02 -0.18 -4.66
C PRO A 12 -16.05 0.95 -4.51
N SER A 13 -15.78 2.10 -5.13
CA SER A 13 -16.68 3.26 -5.10
C SER A 13 -18.11 2.88 -5.51
N GLY A 14 -19.09 3.29 -4.71
CA GLY A 14 -20.52 2.99 -4.93
C GLY A 14 -21.05 1.76 -4.20
N PHE A 15 -20.20 1.03 -3.47
CA PHE A 15 -20.59 -0.08 -2.58
C PHE A 15 -20.79 0.42 -1.14
N ASP A 16 -21.36 -0.42 -0.27
CA ASP A 16 -21.74 -0.10 1.11
C ASP A 16 -20.57 -0.08 2.11
N ASN A 17 -19.34 -0.31 1.64
CA ASN A 17 -18.12 -0.40 2.44
C ASN A 17 -18.11 -1.51 3.51
N CYS A 18 -18.99 -2.50 3.38
CA CYS A 18 -18.93 -3.74 4.15
C CYS A 18 -17.79 -4.62 3.61
N CYS A 19 -16.64 -4.54 4.25
CA CYS A 19 -15.44 -5.24 3.81
C CYS A 19 -15.50 -6.75 4.08
N GLU A 20 -16.35 -7.21 4.99
CA GLU A 20 -16.43 -8.60 5.43
C GLU A 20 -17.84 -9.17 5.21
N ASP A 21 -17.92 -10.48 4.99
CA ASP A 21 -19.18 -11.22 4.97
C ASP A 21 -19.67 -11.57 6.38
N GLU A 22 -20.84 -12.22 6.49
CA GLU A 22 -21.44 -12.63 7.77
C GLU A 22 -20.54 -13.58 8.59
N ASN A 23 -19.53 -14.20 7.97
CA ASN A 23 -18.57 -15.10 8.61
C ASN A 23 -17.25 -14.39 8.98
N GLY A 24 -17.15 -13.07 8.79
CA GLY A 24 -15.94 -12.29 9.05
C GLY A 24 -14.86 -12.48 7.99
N LYS A 25 -15.19 -13.03 6.81
CA LYS A 25 -14.25 -13.19 5.71
C LYS A 25 -14.25 -11.93 4.85
N THR A 26 -13.07 -11.36 4.63
CA THR A 26 -12.91 -10.21 3.74
C THR A 26 -13.40 -10.55 2.32
N ASN A 27 -14.26 -9.69 1.78
CA ASN A 27 -14.79 -9.80 0.43
C ASN A 27 -13.67 -9.71 -0.61
N TRP A 28 -13.71 -10.56 -1.64
CA TRP A 28 -12.65 -10.65 -2.66
C TRP A 28 -12.45 -9.36 -3.47
N PHE A 29 -13.47 -8.50 -3.51
CA PHE A 29 -13.46 -7.21 -4.22
C PHE A 29 -12.97 -6.04 -3.36
N VAL A 30 -12.63 -6.27 -2.09
CA VAL A 30 -12.03 -5.23 -1.24
C VAL A 30 -10.67 -4.85 -1.81
N LEU A 31 -10.49 -3.55 -2.03
CA LEU A 31 -9.23 -2.98 -2.47
C LEU A 31 -8.39 -2.65 -1.24
N HIS A 32 -7.11 -2.99 -1.30
CA HIS A 32 -6.15 -2.61 -0.27
C HIS A 32 -5.77 -1.13 -0.39
N ALA A 33 -5.20 -0.59 0.70
CA ALA A 33 -4.77 0.81 0.75
C ALA A 33 -3.77 1.16 -0.35
N GLU A 34 -2.81 0.27 -0.61
CA GLU A 34 -1.78 0.43 -1.64
C GLU A 34 -2.39 0.54 -3.04
N ALA A 35 -3.33 -0.37 -3.35
CA ALA A 35 -4.03 -0.38 -4.63
C ALA A 35 -4.86 0.89 -4.81
N ASN A 36 -5.60 1.32 -3.78
CA ASN A 36 -6.39 2.54 -3.81
C ASN A 36 -5.51 3.79 -4.01
N ALA A 37 -4.38 3.89 -3.32
CA ALA A 37 -3.45 5.01 -3.51
C ALA A 37 -2.90 5.08 -4.93
N ILE A 38 -2.51 3.93 -5.53
CA ILE A 38 -2.03 3.87 -6.92
C ILE A 38 -3.15 4.22 -7.92
N LEU A 39 -4.34 3.65 -7.74
CA LEU A 39 -5.48 3.89 -8.63
C LEU A 39 -5.96 5.35 -8.60
N LYS A 40 -5.92 5.99 -7.42
CA LYS A 40 -6.22 7.42 -7.29
C LYS A 40 -5.24 8.28 -8.07
N THR A 41 -3.95 7.91 -8.09
CA THR A 41 -2.95 8.57 -8.94
C THR A 41 -3.26 8.37 -10.42
N ALA A 42 -3.62 7.15 -10.84
CA ALA A 42 -3.95 6.83 -12.23
C ALA A 42 -5.17 7.61 -12.77
N GLY A 43 -6.11 7.99 -11.91
CA GLY A 43 -7.23 8.87 -12.24
C GLY A 43 -6.91 10.38 -12.21
N SER A 44 -5.66 10.75 -11.94
CA SER A 44 -5.21 12.13 -11.79
C SER A 44 -4.16 12.53 -12.85
N THR A 45 -3.62 13.74 -12.75
CA THR A 45 -2.51 14.22 -13.59
C THR A 45 -1.13 13.95 -12.99
N HIS A 46 -1.04 13.18 -11.90
CA HIS A 46 0.21 12.84 -11.22
C HIS A 46 0.72 11.46 -11.65
N ASP A 47 2.00 11.21 -11.38
CA ASP A 47 2.69 9.94 -11.65
C ASP A 47 3.31 9.40 -10.35
N CYS A 48 3.33 8.08 -10.21
CA CYS A 48 3.95 7.37 -9.09
C CYS A 48 5.45 7.11 -9.32
N SER A 49 5.97 7.33 -10.53
CA SER A 49 7.38 7.07 -10.85
C SER A 49 8.33 7.86 -9.96
N GLY A 50 9.25 7.15 -9.31
CA GLY A 50 10.22 7.72 -8.37
C GLY A 50 9.64 8.16 -7.03
N ALA A 51 8.34 7.95 -6.78
CA ALA A 51 7.70 8.33 -5.53
C ALA A 51 8.10 7.41 -4.35
N THR A 52 7.82 7.89 -3.14
CA THR A 52 7.90 7.09 -1.91
C THR A 52 6.50 6.74 -1.42
N LEU A 53 6.25 5.46 -1.19
CA LEU A 53 5.01 4.96 -0.59
C LEU A 53 5.20 4.74 0.92
N TYR A 54 4.31 5.33 1.72
CA TYR A 54 4.28 5.14 3.18
C TYR A 54 3.05 4.33 3.55
N LEU A 55 3.24 3.24 4.31
CA LEU A 55 2.20 2.31 4.70
C LEU A 55 2.20 2.09 6.21
N THR A 56 1.02 1.80 6.76
CA THR A 56 0.91 1.35 8.15
C THR A 56 1.33 -0.10 8.31
N MET A 57 1.04 -0.95 7.32
CA MET A 57 1.41 -2.36 7.29
C MET A 57 2.18 -2.70 6.01
N SER A 58 3.04 -3.72 6.05
CA SER A 58 3.77 -4.18 4.88
C SER A 58 2.82 -4.68 3.77
N PRO A 59 3.14 -4.45 2.49
CA PRO A 59 2.24 -4.78 1.40
C PRO A 59 2.08 -6.29 1.19
N CYS A 60 0.91 -6.70 0.71
CA CYS A 60 0.69 -8.09 0.28
C CYS A 60 1.41 -8.38 -1.06
N LYS A 61 1.48 -9.66 -1.46
CA LYS A 61 2.09 -10.08 -2.74
C LYS A 61 1.52 -9.35 -3.95
N ASP A 62 0.20 -9.19 -4.02
CA ASP A 62 -0.43 -8.60 -5.18
C ASP A 62 -0.22 -7.09 -5.24
N CYS A 63 -0.32 -6.40 -4.09
CA CYS A 63 0.01 -4.99 -4.00
C CYS A 63 1.49 -4.72 -4.29
N SER A 64 2.40 -5.62 -3.88
CA SER A 64 3.84 -5.49 -4.16
C SER A 64 4.15 -5.47 -5.66
N LYS A 65 3.46 -6.29 -6.47
CA LYS A 65 3.59 -6.25 -7.93
C LYS A 65 3.13 -4.90 -8.49
N LEU A 66 2.03 -4.35 -7.96
CA LEU A 66 1.52 -3.04 -8.38
C LEU A 66 2.49 -1.91 -8.01
N VAL A 67 3.06 -1.95 -6.80
CA VAL A 67 4.05 -0.96 -6.33
C VAL A 67 5.24 -0.91 -7.28
N HIS A 68 5.82 -2.05 -7.61
CA HIS A 68 6.93 -2.12 -8.57
C HIS A 68 6.53 -1.60 -9.95
N GLN A 69 5.38 -2.06 -10.48
CA GLN A 69 4.91 -1.67 -11.81
C GLN A 69 4.53 -0.19 -11.93
N ALA A 70 4.11 0.43 -10.82
CA ALA A 70 3.79 1.86 -10.73
C ALA A 70 5.06 2.75 -10.70
N GLY A 71 6.26 2.16 -10.66
CA GLY A 71 7.52 2.91 -10.67
C GLY A 71 7.91 3.50 -9.32
N ILE A 72 7.29 3.06 -8.22
CA ILE A 72 7.63 3.51 -6.87
C ILE A 72 9.04 3.04 -6.52
N SER A 73 9.90 3.99 -6.14
CA SER A 73 11.33 3.73 -5.90
C SER A 73 11.64 3.39 -4.44
N ARG A 74 10.77 3.81 -3.52
CA ARG A 74 10.95 3.60 -2.08
C ARG A 74 9.64 3.26 -1.39
N LEU A 75 9.68 2.30 -0.47
CA LEU A 75 8.58 1.89 0.38
C LEU A 75 8.99 1.99 1.86
N VAL A 76 8.15 2.64 2.65
CA VAL A 76 8.31 2.78 4.10
C VAL A 76 7.08 2.18 4.79
N TYR A 77 7.27 1.34 5.80
CA TYR A 77 6.17 0.75 6.55
C TYR A 77 6.48 0.58 8.04
N ILE A 78 5.44 0.45 8.87
CA ILE A 78 5.57 0.29 10.32
C ILE A 78 5.47 -1.19 10.70
N ASN A 79 4.31 -1.78 10.48
CA ASN A 79 3.99 -3.13 10.95
C ASN A 79 4.23 -4.18 9.86
N GLU A 80 4.80 -5.33 10.23
CA GLU A 80 4.91 -6.46 9.33
C GLU A 80 3.57 -7.21 9.24
N TYR A 81 3.08 -7.39 8.02
CA TYR A 81 1.98 -8.30 7.75
C TYR A 81 2.48 -9.75 7.82
N LYS A 82 1.54 -10.69 8.01
CA LYS A 82 1.86 -12.11 8.23
C LYS A 82 2.76 -12.74 7.15
N ASP A 83 2.69 -12.22 5.92
CA ASP A 83 3.46 -12.70 4.77
C ASP A 83 4.37 -11.59 4.24
N ILE A 84 5.69 -11.76 4.45
CA ILE A 84 6.73 -10.80 4.03
C ILE A 84 7.26 -11.03 2.62
N SER A 85 6.78 -12.05 1.92
CA SER A 85 7.31 -12.36 0.57
C SER A 85 7.05 -11.25 -0.46
N GLY A 86 6.00 -10.45 -0.28
CA GLY A 86 5.78 -9.24 -1.09
C GLY A 86 6.88 -8.19 -0.89
N VAL A 87 7.31 -8.01 0.37
CA VAL A 87 8.43 -7.13 0.72
C VAL A 87 9.74 -7.63 0.12
N ASN A 88 10.02 -8.93 0.24
CA ASN A 88 11.23 -9.54 -0.33
C ASN A 88 11.27 -9.37 -1.85
N PHE A 89 10.14 -9.56 -2.54
CA PHE A 89 10.02 -9.31 -3.97
C PHE A 89 10.39 -7.86 -4.33
N LEU A 90 9.94 -6.87 -3.56
CA LEU A 90 10.28 -5.46 -3.80
C LEU A 90 11.77 -5.17 -3.62
N ILE A 91 12.38 -5.76 -2.58
CA ILE A 91 13.83 -5.63 -2.34
C ILE A 91 14.61 -6.22 -3.51
N GLU A 92 14.26 -7.44 -3.96
CA GLU A 92 14.88 -8.10 -5.12
C GLU A 92 14.68 -7.30 -6.40
N ALA A 93 13.55 -6.61 -6.55
CA ALA A 93 13.24 -5.75 -7.68
C ALA A 93 13.91 -4.37 -7.62
N GLY A 94 14.73 -4.09 -6.60
CA GLY A 94 15.51 -2.85 -6.47
C GLY A 94 14.77 -1.68 -5.84
N VAL A 95 13.62 -1.90 -5.22
CA VAL A 95 12.89 -0.87 -4.45
C VAL A 95 13.54 -0.71 -3.07
N GLU A 96 13.82 0.53 -2.66
CA GLU A 96 14.35 0.81 -1.33
C GLU A 96 13.25 0.57 -0.28
N VAL A 97 13.45 -0.43 0.60
CA VAL A 97 12.48 -0.77 1.65
C VAL A 97 13.02 -0.38 3.02
N CYS A 98 12.23 0.37 3.78
CA CYS A 98 12.56 0.79 5.14
C CYS A 98 11.41 0.49 6.10
N LYS A 99 11.68 -0.32 7.11
CA LYS A 99 10.77 -0.50 8.25
C LYS A 99 11.11 0.53 9.33
N ILE A 100 10.11 1.17 9.90
CA ILE A 100 10.24 2.07 11.04
C ILE A 100 9.48 1.49 12.24
N ASP A 101 9.98 1.72 13.45
CA ASP A 101 9.26 1.33 14.65
C ASP A 101 8.22 2.39 15.02
N GLU A 102 7.12 1.98 15.64
CA GLU A 102 6.05 2.90 16.03
C GLU A 102 6.53 3.91 17.08
N ASP A 103 7.43 3.51 17.97
CA ASP A 103 8.06 4.37 18.97
C ASP A 103 8.82 5.55 18.34
N THR A 104 9.39 5.37 17.15
CA THR A 104 10.15 6.42 16.45
C THR A 104 9.26 7.52 15.88
N LEU A 105 7.93 7.33 15.82
CA LEU A 105 6.99 8.35 15.32
C LEU A 105 6.74 9.47 16.32
N HIS A 106 6.99 9.21 17.61
CA HIS A 106 6.65 10.13 18.71
C HIS A 106 7.85 10.92 19.26
N GLU A 107 9.06 10.68 18.76
CA GLU A 107 10.30 11.36 19.21
C GLU A 107 10.53 12.75 18.57
N GLN A 108 9.48 13.44 18.10
CA GLN A 108 9.58 14.78 17.48
C GLN A 108 9.03 15.91 18.35
#